data_AF-A0A2V6S0D9-F1
#
_entry.id   AF-A0A2V6S0D9-F1
#
_cell.length_a   1.000
_cell.length_b   1.000
_cell.length_c   1.000
_cell.angle_alpha   90.00
_cell.angle_beta   90.00
_cell.angle_gamma   90.00
#
_symmetry.space_group_name_H-M   'P 1'
#
loop_
_entity.id
_entity.type
_entity.pdbx_description
1 polymer ?
#
loop_
_entity_poly.entity_id
_entity_poly.type
_entity_poly.pdbx_seq_one_letter_code
_entity_poly.pdbx_strand_id
1 'polypeptide(L)'
;MCRASTRAAKSLTGTDALVPRSRFLLPHRAQCGRLRRFLAEFSISAYQSEDESQLWLEVFDWLIRYEEHDPDWADGYLAAVSGREGGSRVWTYDHEFRTTWRRPDGTRVPLAVS
;
A
#
# COMPACT_ATOMS: atom_id res chain seq x y z
N MET A 1 -16.89 24.62 -24.53
CA MET A 1 -17.86 24.04 -23.59
C MET A 1 -17.89 22.53 -23.84
N CYS A 2 -17.03 21.77 -23.18
CA CYS A 2 -16.92 20.32 -23.41
C CYS A 2 -17.28 19.57 -22.12
N ARG A 3 -18.39 18.84 -22.15
CA ARG A 3 -18.71 17.79 -21.18
C ARG A 3 -17.68 16.67 -21.34
N ALA A 4 -16.94 16.37 -20.29
CA ALA A 4 -16.10 15.18 -20.22
C ALA A 4 -16.77 14.17 -19.28
N SER A 5 -17.12 13.06 -19.91
CA SER A 5 -17.69 11.83 -19.37
C SER A 5 -17.05 11.36 -18.06
N THR A 6 -17.90 10.90 -17.16
CA THR A 6 -17.62 10.25 -15.87
C THR A 6 -16.56 9.14 -16.05
N ARG A 7 -15.31 9.41 -15.67
CA ARG A 7 -14.28 8.38 -15.45
C ARG A 7 -14.41 7.95 -14.01
N ALA A 8 -14.62 6.65 -13.77
CA ALA A 8 -14.56 6.06 -12.44
C ALA A 8 -13.31 6.57 -11.71
N ALA A 9 -13.50 7.27 -10.59
CA ALA A 9 -12.41 7.79 -9.80
C ALA A 9 -11.56 6.61 -9.34
N LYS A 10 -10.31 6.53 -9.82
CA LYS A 10 -9.34 5.57 -9.32
C LYS A 10 -8.96 6.03 -7.91
N SER A 11 -9.65 5.51 -6.91
CA SER A 11 -9.29 5.74 -5.51
C SER A 11 -7.99 5.03 -5.21
N LEU A 12 -7.01 5.76 -4.70
CA LEU A 12 -5.75 5.23 -4.21
C LEU A 12 -5.82 5.22 -2.69
N THR A 13 -5.56 4.08 -2.09
CA THR A 13 -5.52 3.97 -0.63
C THR A 13 -4.07 3.82 -0.19
N GLY A 14 -3.57 4.78 0.59
CA GLY A 14 -2.28 4.72 1.25
C GLY A 14 -2.39 3.96 2.56
N THR A 15 -1.44 3.10 2.89
CA THR A 15 -1.43 2.42 4.19
C THR A 15 -0.92 3.38 5.27
N ASP A 16 -1.46 3.29 6.48
CA ASP A 16 -1.02 4.11 7.62
C ASP A 16 0.47 3.92 7.97
N ALA A 17 1.08 2.83 7.47
CA ALA A 17 2.52 2.57 7.60
C ALA A 17 3.42 3.45 6.72
N LEU A 18 2.93 3.96 5.58
CA LEU A 18 3.75 4.64 4.57
C LEU A 18 3.71 6.17 4.66
N VAL A 19 2.57 6.74 5.05
CA VAL A 19 2.38 8.20 5.05
C VAL A 19 3.27 8.89 6.10
N PRO A 20 3.37 8.42 7.37
CA PRO A 20 4.25 9.03 8.36
C PRO A 20 5.74 8.87 8.03
N ARG A 21 6.15 7.74 7.42
CA ARG A 21 7.56 7.43 7.10
C ARG A 21 8.10 8.24 5.92
N SER A 22 7.23 8.70 5.01
CA SER A 22 7.63 9.52 3.87
C SER A 22 8.37 10.81 4.26
N ARG A 23 8.11 11.38 5.45
CA ARG A 23 8.82 12.57 5.95
C ARG A 23 10.30 12.28 6.25
N PHE A 24 10.64 11.07 6.67
CA PHE A 24 12.02 10.67 6.93
C PHE A 24 12.81 10.44 5.65
N LEU A 25 12.14 10.00 4.58
CA LEU A 25 12.73 9.83 3.25
C LEU A 25 12.77 11.13 2.43
N LEU A 26 11.98 12.13 2.82
CA LEU A 26 11.92 13.45 2.17
C LEU A 26 12.37 14.55 3.15
N PRO A 27 13.69 14.69 3.39
CA PRO A 27 14.20 15.60 4.41
C PRO A 27 13.90 17.07 4.06
N HIS A 28 13.78 17.41 2.77
CA HIS A 28 13.61 18.78 2.32
C HIS A 28 12.14 19.24 2.36
N ARG A 29 11.90 20.41 2.96
CA ARG A 29 10.57 21.04 3.05
C ARG A 29 9.85 21.15 1.70
N ALA A 30 10.58 21.43 0.62
CA ALA A 30 10.02 21.52 -0.73
C ALA A 30 9.47 20.18 -1.24
N GLN A 31 10.11 19.05 -0.90
CA GLN A 31 9.64 17.72 -1.25
C GLN A 31 8.35 17.38 -0.51
N CYS A 32 8.28 17.69 0.79
CA CYS A 32 7.04 17.51 1.57
C CYS A 32 5.89 18.37 1.04
N GLY A 33 6.18 19.60 0.61
CA GLY A 33 5.19 20.48 -0.02
C GLY A 33 4.62 19.87 -1.31
N ARG A 34 5.48 19.28 -2.15
CA ARG A 34 5.06 18.57 -3.37
C ARG A 34 4.25 17.32 -3.06
N LEU A 35 4.69 16.49 -2.11
CA LEU A 35 3.96 15.29 -1.70
C LEU A 35 2.58 15.64 -1.16
N ARG A 36 2.47 16.63 -0.25
CA ARG A 36 1.17 17.09 0.26
C ARG A 36 0.22 17.52 -0.87
N ARG A 37 0.72 18.26 -1.85
CA ARG A 37 -0.10 18.69 -3.01
C ARG A 37 -0.56 17.49 -3.84
N PHE A 38 0.33 16.54 -4.09
CA PHE A 38 0.01 15.30 -4.79
C PHE A 38 -1.07 14.51 -4.04
N LEU A 39 -0.91 14.27 -2.74
CA LEU A 39 -1.89 13.55 -1.91
C LEU A 39 -3.28 14.22 -1.97
N ALA A 40 -3.32 15.56 -1.91
CA ALA A 40 -4.56 16.32 -2.00
C ALA A 40 -5.22 16.26 -3.40
N GLU A 41 -4.41 16.18 -4.46
CA GLU A 41 -4.90 16.16 -5.85
C GLU A 41 -5.45 14.80 -6.27
N PHE A 42 -4.84 13.70 -5.81
CA PHE A 42 -5.16 12.35 -6.26
C PHE A 42 -6.15 11.60 -5.35
N SER A 43 -6.84 12.30 -4.45
CA SER A 43 -7.82 11.73 -3.51
C SER A 43 -7.29 10.50 -2.75
N ILE A 44 -5.99 10.53 -2.39
CA ILE A 44 -5.36 9.41 -1.67
C ILE A 44 -5.88 9.40 -0.24
N SER A 45 -6.49 8.28 0.16
CA SER A 45 -7.05 8.11 1.51
C SER A 45 -6.24 7.10 2.31
N ALA A 46 -6.16 7.26 3.62
CA ALA A 46 -5.57 6.25 4.49
C ALA A 46 -6.44 4.99 4.49
N TYR A 47 -5.82 3.82 4.45
CA TYR A 47 -6.50 2.55 4.66
C TYR A 47 -6.91 2.46 6.13
N GLN A 48 -8.20 2.26 6.37
CA GLN A 48 -8.73 2.06 7.71
C GLN A 48 -9.28 0.64 7.80
N SER A 49 -8.76 -0.15 8.72
CA SER A 49 -9.27 -1.47 9.04
C SER A 49 -10.28 -1.35 10.18
N GLU A 50 -11.44 -1.98 10.06
CA GLU A 50 -12.40 -2.10 11.18
C GLU A 50 -11.84 -2.95 12.33
N ASP A 51 -10.95 -3.90 12.00
CA ASP A 51 -10.20 -4.72 12.96
C ASP A 51 -8.70 -4.59 12.69
N GLU A 52 -8.11 -3.57 13.30
CA GLU A 52 -6.69 -3.27 13.18
C GLU A 52 -5.83 -4.27 13.98
N SER A 53 -6.32 -4.78 15.11
CA SER A 53 -5.58 -5.74 15.93
C SER A 53 -5.39 -7.07 15.19
N GLN A 54 -6.44 -7.58 14.55
CA GLN A 54 -6.33 -8.78 13.72
C GLN A 54 -5.42 -8.55 12.50
N LEU A 55 -5.41 -7.32 11.95
CA LEU A 55 -4.51 -6.99 10.85
C LEU A 55 -3.05 -7.08 11.29
N TRP A 56 -2.72 -6.58 12.48
CA TRP A 56 -1.37 -6.67 13.01
C TRP A 56 -0.94 -8.13 13.21
N LEU A 57 -1.83 -8.98 13.72
CA LEU A 57 -1.54 -10.41 13.85
C LEU A 57 -1.25 -11.07 12.50
N GLU A 58 -2.06 -10.77 11.48
CA GLU A 58 -1.81 -11.26 10.11
C GLU A 58 -0.47 -10.76 9.54
N VAL A 59 -0.10 -9.52 9.82
CA VAL A 59 1.20 -8.96 9.41
C VAL A 59 2.34 -9.67 10.14
N PHE A 60 2.23 -9.92 11.44
CA PHE A 60 3.25 -10.67 12.20
C PHE A 60 3.40 -12.10 11.70
N ASP A 61 2.30 -12.82 11.49
CA ASP A 61 2.32 -14.18 10.94
C ASP A 61 2.97 -14.20 9.55
N TRP A 62 2.72 -13.16 8.75
CA TRP A 62 3.34 -13.00 7.45
C TRP A 62 4.84 -12.72 7.54
N LEU A 63 5.28 -11.84 8.43
CA LEU A 63 6.70 -11.53 8.64
C LEU A 63 7.48 -12.76 9.10
N ILE A 64 6.92 -13.54 10.03
CA ILE A 64 7.51 -14.80 10.50
C ILE A 64 7.66 -15.77 9.33
N ARG A 65 6.65 -15.88 8.45
CA ARG A 65 6.69 -16.78 7.29
C ARG A 65 7.82 -16.42 6.31
N TYR A 66 8.11 -15.14 6.17
CA TYR A 66 9.08 -14.63 5.20
C TYR A 66 10.40 -14.19 5.82
N GLU A 67 10.68 -14.53 7.09
CA GLU A 67 11.86 -14.07 7.85
C GLU A 67 13.19 -14.25 7.07
N GLU A 68 13.35 -15.38 6.36
CA GLU A 68 14.56 -15.67 5.56
C GLU A 68 14.82 -14.68 4.42
N HIS A 69 13.80 -13.92 4.02
CA HIS A 69 13.87 -12.89 2.98
C HIS A 69 14.03 -11.47 3.54
N ASP A 70 14.20 -11.32 4.86
CA ASP A 70 14.36 -10.02 5.53
C ASP A 70 13.28 -8.97 5.18
N PRO A 71 11.97 -9.31 5.25
CA PRO A 71 10.90 -8.41 4.88
C PRO A 71 10.75 -7.26 5.87
N ASP A 72 10.23 -6.13 5.40
CA ASP A 72 9.85 -5.04 6.27
C ASP A 72 8.34 -5.01 6.61
N TRP A 73 7.98 -4.19 7.59
CA TRP A 73 6.59 -4.03 8.03
C TRP A 73 5.65 -3.59 6.91
N ALA A 74 6.12 -2.74 5.98
CA ALA A 74 5.30 -2.26 4.87
C ALA A 74 4.98 -3.40 3.89
N ASP A 75 5.92 -4.31 3.67
CA ASP A 75 5.73 -5.48 2.81
C ASP A 75 4.62 -6.38 3.35
N GLY A 76 4.74 -6.75 4.64
CA GLY A 76 3.73 -7.56 5.32
C GLY A 76 2.37 -6.86 5.39
N TYR A 77 2.34 -5.56 5.66
CA TYR A 77 1.10 -4.78 5.69
C TYR A 77 0.41 -4.75 4.32
N LEU A 78 1.15 -4.49 3.24
CA LEU A 78 0.61 -4.50 1.88
C LEU A 78 0.13 -5.90 1.47
N ALA A 79 0.87 -6.95 1.82
CA ALA A 79 0.47 -8.33 1.57
C ALA A 79 -0.84 -8.68 2.30
N ALA A 80 -0.94 -8.38 3.60
CA ALA A 80 -2.12 -8.65 4.42
C ALA A 80 -3.35 -7.86 3.93
N VAL A 81 -3.22 -6.55 3.72
CA VAL A 81 -4.31 -5.71 3.19
C VAL A 81 -4.75 -6.20 1.82
N SER A 82 -3.83 -6.63 0.95
CA SER A 82 -4.20 -7.15 -0.37
C SER A 82 -5.01 -8.45 -0.32
N GLY A 83 -4.94 -9.19 0.79
CA GLY A 83 -5.76 -10.38 1.03
C GLY A 83 -7.17 -10.03 1.51
N ARG A 84 -7.30 -8.98 2.33
CA ARG A 84 -8.60 -8.47 2.83
C ARG A 84 -9.37 -7.73 1.74
N GLU A 85 -8.67 -6.90 0.96
CA GLU A 85 -9.23 -6.05 -0.09
C GLU A 85 -9.20 -6.75 -1.45
N GLY A 86 -10.07 -7.75 -1.65
CA GLY A 86 -10.07 -8.59 -2.85
C GLY A 86 -10.21 -7.86 -4.20
N GLY A 87 -10.79 -6.65 -4.20
CA GLY A 87 -10.94 -5.81 -5.39
C GLY A 87 -9.77 -4.83 -5.64
N SER A 88 -8.84 -4.72 -4.70
CA SER A 88 -7.75 -3.75 -4.74
C SER A 88 -6.47 -4.33 -5.35
N ARG A 89 -5.63 -3.46 -5.91
CA ARG A 89 -4.33 -3.81 -6.50
C ARG A 89 -3.23 -2.99 -5.83
N VAL A 90 -2.10 -3.62 -5.53
CA VAL A 90 -0.95 -2.98 -4.91
C VAL A 90 -0.16 -2.22 -5.96
N TRP A 91 0.09 -0.93 -5.72
CA TRP A 91 0.99 -0.12 -6.53
C TRP A 91 2.32 0.03 -5.80
N THR A 92 3.36 -0.58 -6.35
CA THR A 92 4.72 -0.60 -5.79
C THR A 92 5.75 -0.78 -6.89
N TYR A 93 6.96 -0.28 -6.66
CA TYR A 93 8.12 -0.56 -7.50
C TYR A 93 8.95 -1.73 -7.00
N ASP A 94 8.60 -2.31 -5.84
CA ASP A 94 9.31 -3.45 -5.32
C ASP A 94 9.10 -4.68 -6.20
N HIS A 95 10.21 -5.27 -6.63
CA HIS A 95 10.23 -6.47 -7.45
C HIS A 95 9.84 -7.73 -6.65
N GLU A 96 9.98 -7.73 -5.33
CA GLU A 96 9.70 -8.90 -4.51
C GLU A 96 8.20 -9.23 -4.47
N PHE A 97 7.31 -8.24 -4.65
CA PHE A 97 5.88 -8.48 -4.91
C PHE A 97 5.61 -9.28 -6.20
N ARG A 98 6.55 -9.29 -7.15
CA ARG A 98 6.44 -10.09 -8.39
C ARG A 98 6.97 -11.51 -8.20
N THR A 99 7.99 -11.70 -7.37
CA THR A 99 8.75 -12.95 -7.29
C THR A 99 8.48 -13.73 -6.01
N THR A 100 8.55 -13.07 -4.86
CA THR A 100 8.67 -13.69 -3.53
C THR A 100 7.38 -13.55 -2.73
N TRP A 101 6.93 -12.32 -2.52
CA TRP A 101 5.84 -12.00 -1.61
C TRP A 101 4.50 -12.53 -2.11
N ARG A 102 3.72 -13.09 -1.20
CA ARG A 102 2.37 -13.61 -1.44
C ARG A 102 1.41 -13.04 -0.42
N ARG A 103 0.12 -13.15 -0.68
CA ARG A 103 -0.93 -12.91 0.33
C ARG A 103 -0.80 -13.89 1.50
N PRO A 104 -1.46 -13.62 2.65
CA PRO A 104 -1.50 -14.56 3.78
C PRO A 104 -2.03 -15.95 3.41
N ASP A 105 -2.91 -16.06 2.41
CA ASP A 105 -3.43 -17.32 1.88
C ASP A 105 -2.48 -18.02 0.88
N GLY A 106 -1.30 -17.45 0.61
CA GLY A 106 -0.30 -17.97 -0.34
C GLY A 106 -0.54 -17.59 -1.80
N THR A 107 -1.65 -16.93 -2.14
CA THR A 107 -1.93 -16.48 -3.50
C THR A 107 -1.09 -15.26 -3.89
N ARG A 108 -0.99 -14.96 -5.19
CA ARG A 108 -0.20 -13.80 -5.66
C ARG A 108 -0.82 -12.49 -5.20
N VAL A 109 0.03 -11.54 -4.82
CA VAL A 109 -0.39 -10.15 -4.61
C VAL A 109 -0.73 -9.52 -5.97
N PRO A 110 -1.94 -8.97 -6.16
CA PRO A 110 -2.32 -8.37 -7.43
C PRO A 110 -1.66 -6.99 -7.58
N LEU A 111 -0.77 -6.83 -8.55
CA LEU A 111 -0.07 -5.56 -8.80
C LEU A 111 -0.85 -4.65 -9.73
N ALA A 112 -0.85 -3.34 -9.48
CA ALA A 112 -1.49 -2.32 -10.33
C ALA A 112 -0.65 -1.95 -11.57
N VAL A 113 0.67 -2.13 -11.48
CA VAL A 113 1.64 -1.93 -12.56
C VAL A 113 2.35 -3.25 -12.85
N SER A 114 2.49 -3.57 -14.13
CA SER A 114 3.21 -4.75 -14.64
C SER A 114 4.70 -4.43 -14.73
#